data_AF-A0A353K089-F1
#
_entry.id   AF-A0A353K089-F1
#
_cell.length_a   1.000
_cell.length_b   1.000
_cell.length_c   1.000
_cell.angle_alpha   90.00
_cell.angle_beta   90.00
_cell.angle_gamma   90.00
#
_symmetry.space_group_name_H-M   'P 1'
#
loop_
_entity.id
_entity.type
_entity.pdbx_description
1 polymer ?
#
loop_
_entity_poly.entity_id
_entity_poly.type
_entity_poly.pdbx_seq_one_letter_code
_entity_poly.pdbx_strand_id
1 'polypeptide(L)'
;MNKGYFNLENKLESIIIKPNITAYDFLHGSCEKFALALNKVMNYRIILWIDYHDDIKRNALLHAFNVFNFKGKTYYADIRGITDNIEDIMNEFDYYEEPDMYEYNYNEAVKVLHNLKLNDDVSIELFNYIKKNKSNYTME
;
A
#
# COMPACT_ATOMS: atom_id res chain seq x y z
N MET A 1 8.16 -31.75 -3.93
CA MET A 1 9.22 -30.79 -4.34
C MET A 1 9.40 -30.85 -5.85
N ASN A 2 8.85 -29.88 -6.59
CA ASN A 2 9.51 -29.15 -7.69
C ASN A 2 8.49 -28.24 -8.42
N LYS A 3 8.78 -26.94 -8.34
CA LYS A 3 8.70 -25.94 -9.42
C LYS A 3 7.34 -25.71 -10.10
N GLY A 4 6.43 -25.08 -9.36
CA GLY A 4 5.47 -24.14 -9.95
C GLY A 4 6.09 -22.76 -10.10
N TYR A 5 7.11 -22.60 -10.94
CA TYR A 5 7.51 -21.27 -11.42
C TYR A 5 6.38 -20.79 -12.34
N PHE A 6 5.38 -20.13 -11.76
CA PHE A 6 4.47 -19.33 -12.55
C PHE A 6 5.30 -18.22 -13.19
N ASN A 7 5.33 -18.28 -14.51
CA ASN A 7 6.09 -17.42 -15.39
C ASN A 7 5.64 -15.96 -15.20
N LEU A 8 6.34 -15.24 -14.31
CA LEU A 8 6.11 -13.83 -13.98
C LEU A 8 6.61 -12.87 -15.08
N GLU A 9 7.27 -13.41 -16.10
CA GLU A 9 7.84 -12.64 -17.22
C GLU A 9 6.76 -12.00 -18.10
N ASN A 10 5.53 -12.52 -18.14
CA ASN A 10 4.52 -12.10 -19.12
C ASN A 10 3.42 -11.15 -18.60
N LYS A 11 3.59 -10.52 -17.42
CA LYS A 11 2.60 -9.51 -16.93
C LYS A 11 3.18 -8.30 -16.21
N LEU A 12 4.51 -8.16 -16.20
CA LEU A 12 5.19 -6.88 -15.93
C LEU A 12 5.47 -6.12 -17.24
N GLU A 13 4.67 -6.39 -18.28
CA GLU A 13 4.75 -5.71 -19.57
C GLU A 13 4.52 -4.21 -19.37
N SER A 14 5.60 -3.45 -19.56
CA SER A 14 5.70 -2.00 -19.62
C SER A 14 5.51 -1.22 -18.31
N ILE A 15 6.41 -1.40 -17.35
CA ILE A 15 6.79 -0.22 -16.55
C ILE A 15 7.56 0.69 -17.50
N ILE A 16 6.85 1.62 -18.13
CA ILE A 16 7.47 2.77 -18.78
C ILE A 16 8.08 3.59 -17.64
N ILE A 17 9.35 3.34 -17.34
CA ILE A 17 10.16 4.27 -16.55
C ILE A 17 10.23 5.52 -17.40
N LYS A 18 9.44 6.54 -17.06
CA LYS A 18 9.48 7.81 -17.76
C LYS A 18 10.93 8.28 -17.75
N PRO A 19 11.50 8.70 -18.89
CA PRO A 19 12.81 9.33 -18.88
C PRO A 19 12.77 10.50 -17.89
N ASN A 20 13.75 10.57 -17.00
CA ASN A 20 13.89 11.56 -15.92
C ASN A 20 13.06 11.35 -14.64
N ILE A 21 12.58 10.13 -14.33
CA ILE A 21 12.06 9.85 -12.99
C ILE A 21 13.22 9.84 -11.99
N THR A 22 13.15 10.63 -10.91
CA THR A 22 14.16 10.55 -9.85
C THR A 22 13.96 9.26 -9.05
N ALA A 23 14.98 8.83 -8.32
CA ALA A 23 14.82 7.72 -7.37
C ALA A 23 13.67 8.02 -6.39
N TYR A 24 13.56 9.28 -5.95
CA TYR A 24 12.47 9.75 -5.11
C TYR A 24 11.10 9.52 -5.78
N ASP A 25 10.89 10.03 -7.00
CA ASP A 25 9.62 9.88 -7.72
C ASP A 25 9.27 8.41 -8.01
N PHE A 26 10.27 7.56 -8.24
CA PHE A 26 10.06 6.13 -8.45
C PHE A 26 9.62 5.43 -7.16
N LEU A 27 10.30 5.73 -6.04
CA LEU A 27 10.01 5.12 -4.74
C LEU A 27 8.63 5.56 -4.22
N HIS A 28 8.25 6.82 -4.45
CA HIS A 28 6.96 7.38 -4.02
C HIS A 28 5.80 7.00 -4.97
N GLY A 29 6.07 6.82 -6.26
CA GLY A 29 5.05 6.50 -7.27
C GLY A 29 4.78 5.00 -7.48
N SER A 30 5.39 4.11 -6.69
CA SER A 30 5.25 2.65 -6.87
C SER A 30 5.24 1.85 -5.55
N CYS A 31 5.02 2.52 -4.42
CA CYS A 31 4.94 1.88 -3.11
C CYS A 31 3.83 0.80 -3.05
N GLU A 32 2.70 1.02 -3.73
CA GLU A 32 1.59 0.08 -3.79
C GLU A 32 1.94 -1.17 -4.59
N LYS A 33 2.74 -1.02 -5.66
CA LYS A 33 3.21 -2.16 -6.46
C LYS A 33 4.18 -3.01 -5.66
N PHE A 34 5.08 -2.37 -4.91
CA PHE A 34 6.00 -3.05 -4.02
C PHE A 34 5.23 -3.82 -2.95
N ALA A 35 4.28 -3.18 -2.26
CA ALA A 35 3.53 -3.80 -1.19
C ALA A 35 2.70 -5.01 -1.65
N LEU A 36 2.09 -4.91 -2.84
CA LEU A 36 1.38 -6.01 -3.49
C LEU A 36 2.31 -7.15 -3.89
N ALA A 37 3.49 -6.84 -4.44
CA ALA A 37 4.46 -7.84 -4.84
C ALA A 37 5.02 -8.60 -3.62
N LEU A 38 5.37 -7.88 -2.55
CA LEU A 38 5.89 -8.48 -1.33
C LEU A 38 4.84 -9.34 -0.64
N ASN A 39 3.57 -8.90 -0.62
CA ASN A 39 2.47 -9.74 -0.15
C ASN A 39 2.33 -11.03 -0.98
N LYS A 40 2.42 -10.99 -2.32
CA LYS A 40 2.34 -12.23 -3.13
C LYS A 40 3.43 -13.23 -2.81
N VAL A 41 4.65 -12.76 -2.54
CA VAL A 41 5.82 -13.62 -2.33
C VAL A 41 5.88 -14.12 -0.88
N MET A 42 5.58 -13.25 0.09
CA MET A 42 5.83 -13.49 1.50
C MET A 42 4.56 -13.56 2.36
N ASN A 43 3.40 -13.25 1.80
CA ASN A 43 2.11 -13.15 2.47
C ASN A 43 2.08 -12.14 3.64
N TYR A 44 2.93 -11.11 3.58
CA TYR A 44 2.95 -10.02 4.57
C TYR A 44 1.76 -9.09 4.34
N ARG A 45 1.05 -8.75 5.42
CA ARG A 45 -0.18 -7.95 5.34
C ARG A 45 0.14 -6.57 4.79
N ILE A 46 -0.77 -5.97 4.03
CA ILE A 46 -0.55 -4.68 3.37
C ILE A 46 -1.20 -3.60 4.24
N ILE A 47 -0.44 -2.57 4.59
CA ILE A 47 -1.00 -1.35 5.15
C ILE A 47 -1.14 -0.33 4.02
N LEU A 48 -2.34 0.21 3.86
CA LEU A 48 -2.59 1.37 3.01
C LEU A 48 -2.78 2.58 3.91
N TRP A 49 -1.98 3.60 3.64
CA TRP A 49 -2.08 4.90 4.28
C TRP A 49 -2.82 5.84 3.37
N ILE A 50 -4.00 6.30 3.79
CA ILE A 50 -4.95 6.98 2.92
C ILE A 50 -5.38 8.28 3.60
N ASP A 51 -5.27 9.37 2.84
CA ASP A 51 -5.87 10.65 3.23
C ASP A 51 -7.37 10.59 2.92
N TYR A 52 -8.19 10.54 3.98
CA TYR A 52 -9.64 10.49 3.88
C TYR A 52 -10.24 11.86 4.09
N HIS A 53 -11.02 12.31 3.12
CA HIS A 53 -11.87 13.48 3.26
C HIS A 53 -13.34 13.05 3.15
N ASP A 54 -14.22 13.71 3.91
CA ASP A 54 -15.68 13.52 3.79
C ASP A 54 -16.19 13.76 2.35
N ASP A 55 -15.44 14.56 1.58
CA ASP A 55 -15.59 14.67 0.14
C ASP A 55 -14.81 13.55 -0.55
N ILE A 56 -15.53 12.47 -0.89
CA ILE A 56 -15.00 11.23 -1.47
C ILE A 56 -14.14 11.46 -2.74
N LYS A 57 -14.30 12.61 -3.42
CA LYS A 57 -13.50 13.01 -4.59
C LYS A 57 -12.05 13.38 -4.26
N ARG A 58 -11.68 13.44 -2.97
CA ARG A 58 -10.34 13.84 -2.51
C ARG A 58 -9.57 12.71 -1.83
N ASN A 59 -10.14 11.51 -1.75
CA ASN A 59 -9.44 10.39 -1.13
C ASN A 59 -8.20 10.03 -1.95
N ALA A 60 -7.03 10.05 -1.30
CA ALA A 60 -5.76 9.82 -1.96
C ALA A 60 -4.95 8.77 -1.21
N LEU A 61 -4.32 7.85 -1.96
CA LEU A 61 -3.29 6.99 -1.38
C LEU A 61 -2.06 7.85 -1.09
N LEU A 62 -1.68 7.94 0.18
CA LEU A 62 -0.43 8.58 0.59
C LEU A 62 0.74 7.61 0.53
N HIS A 63 0.55 6.39 1.05
CA HIS A 63 1.59 5.36 1.07
C HIS A 63 1.02 3.96 1.12
N ALA A 64 1.83 2.97 0.73
CA ALA A 64 1.52 1.56 0.89
C ALA A 64 2.77 0.79 1.30
N PHE A 65 2.65 -0.02 2.34
CA PHE A 65 3.75 -0.81 2.91
C PHE A 65 3.22 -2.14 3.44
N ASN A 66 4.09 -2.98 3.98
CA ASN A 66 3.72 -4.25 4.59
C ASN A 66 4.03 -4.28 6.08
N VAL A 67 3.21 -5.02 6.82
CA VAL A 67 3.44 -5.35 8.23
C VAL A 67 3.52 -6.88 8.40
N PHE A 68 4.43 -7.33 9.24
CA PHE A 68 4.60 -8.75 9.56
C PHE A 68 5.22 -8.96 10.95
N ASN A 69 4.96 -10.13 11.52
CA ASN A 69 5.55 -10.55 12.79
C ASN A 69 6.70 -11.51 12.54
N PHE A 70 7.86 -11.22 13.12
CA PHE A 70 9.02 -12.11 13.09
C PHE A 70 9.62 -12.22 14.50
N LYS A 71 9.71 -13.46 15.01
CA LYS A 71 10.22 -13.76 16.36
C LYS A 71 9.53 -12.96 17.48
N GLY A 72 8.22 -12.74 17.36
CA GLY A 72 7.42 -12.02 18.36
C GLY A 72 7.58 -10.49 18.32
N LYS A 73 8.27 -9.94 17.30
CA LYS A 73 8.36 -8.50 17.06
C LYS A 73 7.69 -8.13 15.74
N THR A 74 6.99 -7.01 15.73
CA THR A 74 6.38 -6.41 14.53
C THR A 74 7.46 -5.69 13.73
N TYR A 75 7.44 -5.88 12.41
CA TYR A 75 8.28 -5.18 11.46
C TYR A 75 7.42 -4.59 10.34
N TYR A 76 7.93 -3.51 9.77
CA TYR A 76 7.36 -2.78 8.66
C TYR A 76 8.34 -2.84 7.48
N ALA A 77 7.81 -3.05 6.29
CA ALA A 77 8.61 -3.11 5.07
C ALA A 77 7.98 -2.26 3.98
N ASP A 78 8.77 -1.41 3.37
CA ASP A 78 8.42 -0.73 2.12
C ASP A 78 9.61 -0.76 1.15
N ILE A 79 9.50 0.00 0.07
CA ILE A 79 10.51 -0.01 -0.99
C ILE A 79 11.88 0.52 -0.54
N ARG A 80 11.96 1.22 0.60
CA ARG A 80 13.19 1.78 1.18
C ARG A 80 13.90 0.75 2.07
N GLY A 81 13.16 -0.19 2.66
CA GLY A 81 13.75 -1.25 3.47
C GLY A 81 12.79 -1.83 4.52
N ILE A 82 13.38 -2.39 5.56
CA ILE A 82 12.68 -2.99 6.69
C ILE A 82 13.09 -2.26 7.96
N THR A 83 12.11 -1.91 8.78
CA THR A 83 12.28 -1.27 10.08
C THR A 83 11.35 -1.92 11.11
N ASP A 84 11.66 -1.77 12.38
CA ASP A 84 10.77 -2.10 13.50
C ASP A 84 10.16 -0.85 14.16
N ASN A 85 10.44 0.34 13.62
CA ASN A 85 9.85 1.60 14.02
C ASN A 85 8.94 2.14 12.92
N ILE A 86 7.64 2.29 13.21
CA ILE A 86 6.67 2.80 12.23
C ILE A 86 6.94 4.26 11.84
N GLU A 87 7.54 5.06 12.73
CA GLU A 87 7.89 6.45 12.44
C GLU A 87 8.87 6.56 11.27
N ASP A 88 9.79 5.60 11.11
CA ASP A 88 10.72 5.57 9.98
C ASP A 88 9.99 5.43 8.63
N ILE A 89 8.79 4.83 8.64
CA ILE A 89 7.92 4.76 7.47
C ILE A 89 7.18 6.10 7.28
N MET A 90 6.76 6.73 8.38
CA MET A 90 5.85 7.88 8.40
C MET A 90 6.52 9.24 8.21
N ASN A 91 7.76 9.43 8.67
CA ASN A 91 8.44 10.73 8.76
C ASN A 91 8.54 11.50 7.42
N GLU A 92 8.49 10.81 6.27
CA GLU A 92 8.47 11.49 4.95
C GLU A 92 7.13 12.14 4.61
N PHE A 93 6.09 11.88 5.41
CA PHE A 93 4.71 12.30 5.19
C PHE A 93 4.17 13.18 6.33
N ASP A 94 5.04 13.70 7.19
CA ASP A 94 4.72 14.58 8.34
C ASP A 94 3.96 15.87 7.97
N TYR A 95 3.84 16.18 6.67
CA TYR A 95 3.03 17.29 6.16
C TYR A 95 1.52 16.98 6.10
N TYR A 96 1.12 15.71 6.15
CA TYR A 96 -0.30 15.31 6.11
C TYR A 96 -0.86 15.23 7.53
N GLU A 97 -1.90 16.01 7.83
CA GLU A 97 -2.59 15.97 9.11
C GLU A 97 -3.47 14.71 9.21
N GLU A 98 -3.20 13.86 10.21
CA GLU A 98 -3.99 12.69 10.64
C GLU A 98 -4.51 11.70 9.56
N PRO A 99 -3.66 11.20 8.66
CA PRO A 99 -4.08 10.18 7.70
C PRO A 99 -4.34 8.80 8.35
N ASP A 100 -5.43 8.15 7.94
CA ASP A 100 -5.84 6.85 8.46
C ASP A 100 -5.04 5.69 7.84
N MET A 101 -4.64 4.72 8.66
CA MET A 101 -3.98 3.49 8.23
C MET A 101 -4.90 2.28 8.31
N TYR A 102 -4.95 1.50 7.22
CA TYR A 102 -5.80 0.31 7.11
C TYR A 102 -5.02 -0.92 6.65
N GLU A 103 -5.25 -2.04 7.33
CA GLU A 103 -4.62 -3.33 7.01
C GLU A 103 -5.49 -4.19 6.10
N TYR A 104 -4.88 -4.77 5.07
CA TYR A 104 -5.55 -5.56 4.04
C TYR A 104 -4.77 -6.81 3.65
N ASN A 105 -5.47 -7.86 3.22
CA ASN A 105 -4.88 -8.91 2.38
C ASN A 105 -4.78 -8.47 0.91
N TYR A 106 -4.13 -9.28 0.06
CA TYR A 106 -3.94 -8.99 -1.36
C TYR A 106 -5.22 -8.55 -2.08
N ASN A 107 -6.28 -9.36 -1.97
CA ASN A 107 -7.50 -9.14 -2.74
C ASN A 107 -8.24 -7.89 -2.26
N GLU A 108 -8.15 -7.59 -0.97
CA GLU A 108 -8.74 -6.39 -0.39
C GLU A 108 -7.98 -5.14 -0.83
N ALA A 109 -6.64 -5.16 -0.73
CA ALA A 109 -5.78 -4.06 -1.14
C ALA A 109 -5.97 -3.72 -2.63
N VAL A 110 -6.00 -4.73 -3.52
CA VAL A 110 -6.23 -4.51 -4.97
C VAL A 110 -7.57 -3.80 -5.22
N LYS A 111 -8.64 -4.17 -4.51
CA LYS A 111 -9.95 -3.52 -4.67
C LYS A 111 -9.91 -2.06 -4.22
N VAL A 112 -9.30 -1.77 -3.07
CA VAL A 112 -9.15 -0.39 -2.58
C VAL A 112 -8.34 0.44 -3.57
N LEU A 113 -7.16 -0.06 -3.99
CA LEU A 113 -6.27 0.65 -4.91
C LEU A 113 -6.90 0.89 -6.29
N HIS A 114 -7.66 -0.08 -6.81
CA HIS A 114 -8.40 0.09 -8.06
C HIS A 114 -9.41 1.23 -7.94
N ASN A 115 -10.17 1.27 -6.85
CA ASN A 115 -11.19 2.28 -6.63
C ASN A 115 -10.59 3.67 -6.35
N LEU A 116 -9.43 3.77 -5.70
CA LEU A 116 -8.70 5.04 -5.52
C LEU A 116 -8.17 5.60 -6.85
N LYS A 117 -7.66 4.75 -7.74
CA LYS A 117 -7.09 5.19 -9.04
C LYS A 117 -8.13 5.69 -10.04
N LEU A 118 -9.41 5.36 -9.84
CA LEU A 118 -10.44 5.67 -10.82
C LEU A 118 -10.76 7.17 -10.91
N ASN A 119 -10.50 8.01 -9.90
CA ASN A 119 -10.77 9.47 -9.91
C ASN A 119 -12.15 9.93 -10.41
N ASP A 120 -13.05 9.01 -10.74
CA ASP A 120 -14.39 9.21 -11.22
C ASP A 120 -15.32 8.81 -10.08
N ASP A 121 -16.05 9.80 -9.55
CA ASP A 121 -17.12 9.67 -8.56
C ASP A 121 -16.97 8.42 -7.68
N VAL A 122 -15.88 8.40 -6.90
CA VAL A 122 -15.53 7.25 -6.06
C VAL A 122 -16.76 6.95 -5.19
N SER A 123 -17.31 5.77 -5.43
CA SER A 123 -18.67 5.44 -5.07
C SER A 123 -18.78 5.22 -3.56
N ILE A 124 -19.96 5.46 -3.00
CA ILE A 124 -20.40 5.03 -1.66
C ILE A 124 -19.96 3.57 -1.36
N GLU A 125 -19.77 2.75 -2.39
CA GLU A 125 -19.27 1.39 -2.31
C GLU A 125 -17.82 1.28 -1.81
N LEU A 126 -16.89 2.16 -2.25
CA LEU A 126 -15.54 2.20 -1.70
C LEU A 126 -15.61 2.59 -0.22
N PHE A 127 -16.32 3.67 0.11
CA PHE A 127 -16.49 4.13 1.49
C PHE A 127 -17.04 3.02 2.40
N ASN A 128 -18.10 2.34 1.97
CA ASN A 128 -18.69 1.23 2.71
C ASN A 128 -17.74 0.02 2.79
N TYR A 129 -16.94 -0.23 1.75
CA TYR A 129 -15.97 -1.31 1.74
C TYR A 129 -14.84 -1.07 2.74
N ILE A 130 -14.23 0.11 2.75
CA ILE A 130 -13.23 0.47 3.77
C ILE A 130 -13.86 0.42 5.15
N LYS A 131 -15.02 1.06 5.35
CA LYS A 131 -15.72 1.06 6.65
C LYS A 131 -15.99 -0.35 7.17
N LYS A 132 -16.41 -1.27 6.29
CA LYS A 132 -16.69 -2.67 6.64
C LYS A 132 -15.43 -3.48 6.95
N ASN A 133 -14.31 -3.14 6.34
CA ASN A 133 -13.04 -3.88 6.48
C ASN A 133 -12.01 -3.11 7.32
N LYS A 134 -12.43 -2.11 8.11
CA LYS A 134 -11.54 -1.41 9.06
C LYS A 134 -11.05 -2.40 10.12
N SER A 135 -9.78 -2.76 10.07
CA SER A 135 -9.00 -3.00 11.28
C SER A 135 -8.10 -1.79 11.46
N ASN A 136 -8.42 -0.95 12.46
CA ASN A 136 -7.62 0.23 12.76
C ASN A 136 -6.28 -0.22 13.34
N TYR A 137 -5.19 0.33 12.80
CA TYR A 137 -3.90 0.30 13.48
C TYR A 137 -3.79 1.57 14.32
N THR A 138 -4.00 1.47 15.63
CA THR A 138 -3.80 2.58 16.57
C THR A 138 -2.34 2.59 17.01
N MET A 139 -1.68 3.74 16.90
CA MET A 139 -0.34 3.97 17.44
C MET A 139 -0.40 4.09 18.98
N GLU A 140 -0.63 2.98 19.68
CA GLU A 140 -0.42 2.92 21.14
C GLU A 140 1.05 2.71 21.50
#